data_AF-A0A520GUB2-F1
#
_entry.id   AF-A0A520GUB2-F1
#
_cell.length_a   1.000
_cell.length_b   1.000
_cell.length_c   1.000
_cell.angle_alpha   90.00
_cell.angle_beta   90.00
_cell.angle_gamma   90.00
#
_symmetry.space_group_name_H-M   'P 1'
#
loop_
_entity.id
_entity.type
_entity.pdbx_description
1 polymer ?
#
loop_
_entity_poly.entity_id
_entity_poly.type
_entity_poly.pdbx_seq_one_letter_code
_entity_poly.pdbx_strand_id
1 'polypeptide(L)'
;RLGVLDFQDAVYGPITYDIASLMRDAFLSWDEDVVLDVTVRYWQAARKAGLPVDEDFGAFYQAVEWMGLQRHLKVAGIFARLTLRDGKPKYLADTPRFIAYIRATAGRYTQLTPLLRAIDEIEGTQAQVGFAYGRV
;
A
#
# COMPACT_ATOMS: atom_id res chain seq x y z
N ARG A 1 3.84 -27.42 9.72
CA ARG A 1 3.81 -27.14 8.25
C ARG A 1 2.80 -26.02 8.02
N LEU A 2 3.11 -25.06 7.17
CA LEU A 2 2.16 -24.02 6.75
C LEU A 2 1.27 -24.55 5.61
N GLY A 3 0.02 -24.10 5.56
CA GLY A 3 -0.93 -24.40 4.49
C GLY A 3 -1.52 -23.12 3.93
N VAL A 4 -1.88 -23.13 2.64
CA VAL A 4 -2.56 -22.03 1.95
C VAL A 4 -4.00 -22.45 1.69
N LEU A 5 -4.96 -21.61 2.04
CA LEU A 5 -6.40 -21.83 1.88
C LEU A 5 -7.01 -20.68 1.07
N ASP A 6 -8.28 -20.83 0.68
CA ASP A 6 -9.06 -19.77 0.02
C ASP A 6 -8.52 -19.34 -1.37
N PHE A 7 -8.01 -20.30 -2.16
CA PHE A 7 -7.40 -20.08 -3.48
C PHE A 7 -8.36 -20.31 -4.66
N GLN A 8 -9.63 -20.61 -4.41
CA GLN A 8 -10.61 -20.90 -5.47
C GLN A 8 -10.89 -19.72 -6.41
N ASP A 9 -10.67 -18.49 -5.93
CA ASP A 9 -10.85 -17.25 -6.69
C ASP A 9 -9.51 -16.68 -7.20
N ALA A 10 -8.46 -17.50 -7.27
CA ALA A 10 -7.15 -17.09 -7.76
C ALA A 10 -7.22 -16.66 -9.23
N VAL A 11 -6.53 -15.56 -9.55
CA VAL A 11 -6.50 -14.97 -10.90
C VAL A 11 -5.07 -14.66 -11.32
N TYR A 12 -4.87 -14.49 -12.62
CA TYR A 12 -3.61 -13.95 -13.14
C TYR A 12 -3.47 -12.47 -12.75
N GLY A 13 -2.32 -12.13 -12.20
CA GLY A 13 -1.97 -10.77 -11.82
C GLY A 13 -0.46 -10.59 -11.72
N PRO A 14 0.02 -9.38 -11.38
CA PRO A 14 1.43 -9.15 -11.19
C PRO A 14 1.97 -10.02 -10.07
N ILE A 15 3.20 -10.53 -10.25
CA ILE A 15 3.89 -11.38 -9.25
C ILE A 15 4.02 -10.70 -7.88
N THR A 16 3.96 -9.38 -7.83
CA THR A 16 4.00 -8.57 -6.61
C THR A 16 2.73 -8.64 -5.78
N TYR A 17 1.61 -9.16 -6.31
CA TYR A 17 0.30 -9.14 -5.64
C TYR A 17 0.30 -9.89 -4.31
N ASP A 18 0.86 -11.09 -4.28
CA ASP A 18 0.82 -11.94 -3.08
C ASP A 18 1.72 -11.39 -1.98
N ILE A 19 2.94 -10.96 -2.32
CA ILE A 19 3.86 -10.36 -1.33
C ILE A 19 3.32 -9.01 -0.82
N ALA A 20 2.71 -8.20 -1.68
CA ALA A 20 2.03 -6.98 -1.26
C ALA A 20 0.85 -7.28 -0.33
N SER A 21 0.07 -8.33 -0.63
CA SER A 21 -1.07 -8.73 0.21
C SER A 21 -0.65 -9.21 1.59
N LEU A 22 0.50 -9.89 1.68
CA LEU A 22 1.04 -10.40 2.94
C LEU A 22 1.66 -9.28 3.79
N MET A 23 2.45 -8.40 3.18
CA MET A 23 3.22 -7.39 3.91
C MET A 23 2.48 -6.07 4.13
N ARG A 24 1.43 -5.78 3.34
CA ARG A 24 0.61 -4.59 3.46
C ARG A 24 -0.85 -4.97 3.73
N ASP A 25 -1.01 -5.88 4.68
CA ASP A 25 -2.31 -6.45 5.05
C ASP A 25 -3.29 -5.40 5.62
N ALA A 26 -4.57 -5.72 5.49
CA ALA A 26 -5.69 -4.98 6.05
C ALA A 26 -5.73 -5.02 7.58
N PHE A 27 -5.35 -6.15 8.18
CA PHE A 27 -5.60 -6.44 9.60
C PHE A 27 -4.37 -6.31 10.49
N LEU A 28 -3.17 -6.28 9.93
CA LEU A 28 -1.93 -6.01 10.65
C LEU A 28 -1.05 -5.00 9.92
N SER A 29 -0.33 -4.18 10.70
CA SER A 29 0.79 -3.38 10.20
C SER A 29 2.09 -3.93 10.75
N TRP A 30 3.03 -4.18 9.85
CA TRP A 30 4.37 -4.64 10.16
C TRP A 30 5.35 -3.48 10.22
N ASP A 31 6.37 -3.61 11.04
CA ASP A 31 7.52 -2.71 11.02
C ASP A 31 8.24 -2.80 9.67
N GLU A 32 8.85 -1.69 9.25
CA GLU A 32 9.41 -1.55 7.90
C GLU A 32 10.58 -2.51 7.64
N ASP A 33 11.38 -2.81 8.67
CA ASP A 33 12.47 -3.79 8.59
C ASP A 33 11.96 -5.20 8.28
N VAL A 34 10.83 -5.62 8.90
CA VAL A 34 10.16 -6.89 8.62
C VAL A 34 9.62 -6.91 7.19
N VAL A 35 8.97 -5.82 6.75
CA VAL A 35 8.48 -5.68 5.38
C VAL A 35 9.62 -5.84 4.38
N LEU A 36 10.75 -5.16 4.60
CA LEU A 36 11.91 -5.21 3.72
C LEU A 36 12.56 -6.60 3.71
N ASP A 37 12.86 -7.19 4.88
CA ASP A 37 13.50 -8.51 4.98
C ASP A 37 12.68 -9.59 4.26
N VAL A 38 11.36 -9.66 4.51
CA VAL A 38 10.50 -10.65 3.86
C VAL A 38 10.40 -10.41 2.35
N THR A 39 10.33 -9.15 1.92
CA THR A 39 10.25 -8.82 0.49
C THR A 39 11.56 -9.14 -0.25
N VAL A 40 12.71 -8.91 0.39
CA VAL A 40 14.03 -9.31 -0.15
C VAL A 40 14.13 -10.82 -0.29
N ARG A 41 13.71 -11.59 0.72
CA ARG A 41 13.73 -13.07 0.67
C ARG A 41 12.84 -13.60 -0.44
N TYR A 42 11.64 -13.02 -0.59
CA TYR A 42 10.73 -13.35 -1.69
C TYR A 42 11.40 -13.08 -3.05
N TRP A 43 11.97 -11.89 -3.23
CA TRP A 43 12.63 -11.49 -4.47
C TRP A 43 13.81 -12.40 -4.82
N GLN A 44 14.68 -12.71 -3.87
CA GLN A 44 15.82 -13.63 -4.08
C GLN A 44 15.36 -15.03 -4.46
N ALA A 45 14.34 -15.57 -3.79
CA ALA A 45 13.77 -16.87 -4.10
C ALA A 45 13.13 -16.90 -5.49
N ALA A 46 12.38 -15.84 -5.85
CA ALA A 46 11.75 -15.69 -7.16
C ALA A 46 12.78 -15.62 -8.28
N ARG A 47 13.86 -14.84 -8.11
CA ARG A 47 14.99 -14.79 -9.05
C ARG A 47 15.64 -16.14 -9.23
N LYS A 48 15.94 -16.85 -8.13
CA LYS A 48 16.52 -18.20 -8.18
C LYS A 48 15.63 -19.21 -8.90
N ALA A 49 14.31 -19.03 -8.81
CA ALA A 49 13.33 -19.86 -9.50
C ALA A 49 13.06 -19.45 -10.97
N GLY A 50 13.71 -18.40 -11.47
CA GLY A 50 13.49 -17.90 -12.84
C GLY A 50 12.12 -17.23 -13.04
N LEU A 51 11.50 -16.74 -11.96
CA LEU A 51 10.23 -16.03 -12.03
C LEU A 51 10.44 -14.59 -12.54
N PRO A 52 9.40 -13.97 -13.16
CA PRO A 52 9.50 -12.66 -13.80
C PRO A 52 9.45 -11.53 -12.78
N VAL A 53 10.51 -11.41 -11.96
CA VAL A 53 10.76 -10.26 -11.10
C VAL A 53 11.85 -9.38 -11.70
N ASP A 54 11.82 -8.09 -11.39
CA ASP A 54 12.85 -7.15 -11.84
C ASP A 54 14.24 -7.54 -11.31
N GLU A 55 15.29 -7.29 -12.09
CA GLU A 55 16.67 -7.56 -11.70
C GLU A 55 17.19 -6.58 -10.65
N ASP A 56 16.64 -5.36 -10.62
CA ASP A 56 16.89 -4.37 -9.59
C ASP A 56 15.87 -4.52 -8.45
N PHE A 57 16.36 -4.64 -7.22
CA PHE A 57 15.47 -4.77 -6.07
C PHE A 57 14.67 -3.48 -5.83
N GLY A 58 15.24 -2.30 -6.12
CA GLY A 58 14.54 -1.03 -5.96
C GLY A 58 13.31 -0.95 -6.87
N ALA A 59 13.47 -1.30 -8.15
CA ALA A 59 12.39 -1.38 -9.13
C ALA A 59 11.34 -2.42 -8.72
N PHE A 60 11.76 -3.61 -8.28
CA PHE A 60 10.85 -4.64 -7.78
C PHE A 60 10.06 -4.15 -6.55
N TYR A 61 10.74 -3.55 -5.58
CA TYR A 61 10.12 -3.06 -4.36
C TYR A 61 9.14 -1.92 -4.64
N GLN A 62 9.48 -0.99 -5.53
CA GLN A 62 8.54 0.02 -6.01
C GLN A 62 7.27 -0.60 -6.60
N ALA A 63 7.39 -1.66 -7.40
CA ALA A 63 6.23 -2.38 -7.94
C ALA A 63 5.40 -3.08 -6.85
N VAL A 64 6.03 -3.56 -5.77
CA VAL A 64 5.32 -4.09 -4.58
C VAL A 64 4.54 -2.98 -3.87
N GLU A 65 5.15 -1.80 -3.70
CA GLU A 65 4.49 -0.68 -3.02
C GLU A 65 3.32 -0.12 -3.83
N TRP A 66 3.48 -0.01 -5.15
CA TRP A 66 2.41 0.43 -6.04
C TRP A 66 1.27 -0.59 -6.10
N MET A 67 1.60 -1.88 -6.00
CA MET A 67 0.58 -2.92 -5.86
C MET A 67 -0.19 -2.80 -4.54
N GLY A 68 0.52 -2.56 -3.43
CA GLY A 68 -0.10 -2.26 -2.14
C GLY A 68 -1.04 -1.05 -2.23
N LEU A 69 -0.57 0.05 -2.82
CA LEU A 69 -1.35 1.26 -3.04
C LEU A 69 -2.64 1.00 -3.82
N GLN A 70 -2.55 0.29 -4.95
CA GLN A 70 -3.71 -0.05 -5.76
C GLN A 70 -4.74 -0.85 -4.95
N ARG A 71 -4.28 -1.82 -4.15
CA ARG A 71 -5.14 -2.63 -3.30
C ARG A 71 -5.81 -1.79 -2.22
N HIS A 72 -5.08 -0.91 -1.55
CA HIS A 72 -5.64 -0.07 -0.50
C HIS A 72 -6.66 0.93 -1.04
N LEU A 73 -6.43 1.51 -2.22
CA LEU A 73 -7.42 2.35 -2.90
C LEU A 73 -8.70 1.56 -3.23
N LYS A 74 -8.56 0.32 -3.72
CA LYS A 74 -9.70 -0.57 -3.97
C LYS A 74 -10.48 -0.86 -2.67
N VAL A 75 -9.78 -1.15 -1.57
CA VAL A 75 -10.42 -1.42 -0.26
C VAL A 75 -11.12 -0.18 0.28
N ALA A 76 -10.51 1.00 0.20
CA ALA A 76 -11.12 2.26 0.60
C ALA A 76 -12.45 2.51 -0.15
N GLY A 77 -12.47 2.26 -1.47
CA GLY A 77 -13.69 2.33 -2.27
C GLY A 77 -14.75 1.30 -1.87
N ILE A 78 -14.34 0.07 -1.53
CA ILE A 78 -15.24 -0.97 -1.03
C ILE A 78 -15.86 -0.56 0.31
N PHE A 79 -15.08 -0.01 1.24
CA PHE A 79 -15.57 0.43 2.54
C PHE A 79 -16.51 1.63 2.44
N ALA A 80 -16.21 2.59 1.57
CA ALA A 80 -17.10 3.70 1.25
C ALA A 80 -18.44 3.17 0.72
N ARG A 81 -18.42 2.24 -0.24
CA ARG A 81 -19.64 1.60 -0.78
C ARG A 81 -20.43 0.86 0.30
N LEU A 82 -19.76 0.01 1.09
CA LEU A 82 -20.39 -0.77 2.15
C LEU A 82 -21.06 0.13 3.21
N THR A 83 -20.48 1.30 3.46
CA THR A 83 -21.02 2.23 4.44
C THR A 83 -22.16 3.07 3.87
N LEU A 84 -21.92 3.78 2.78
CA LEU A 84 -22.85 4.77 2.24
C LEU A 84 -24.06 4.13 1.56
N ARG A 85 -23.87 2.98 0.91
CA ARG A 85 -24.93 2.28 0.16
C ARG A 85 -25.53 1.11 0.94
N ASP A 86 -24.67 0.30 1.57
CA ASP A 86 -25.09 -0.99 2.14
C ASP A 86 -25.38 -0.92 3.66
N GLY A 87 -25.25 0.26 4.27
CA GLY A 87 -25.60 0.49 5.69
C GLY A 87 -24.72 -0.26 6.69
N LYS A 88 -23.46 -0.55 6.35
CA LYS A 88 -22.52 -1.29 7.19
C LYS A 88 -21.42 -0.37 7.75
N PRO A 89 -21.69 0.42 8.82
CA PRO A 89 -20.76 1.45 9.30
C PRO A 89 -19.47 0.90 9.93
N LYS A 90 -19.45 -0.37 10.34
CA LYS A 90 -18.27 -1.00 10.98
C LYS A 90 -17.00 -0.95 10.12
N TYR A 91 -17.13 -0.87 8.79
CA TYR A 91 -15.99 -0.82 7.88
C TYR A 91 -15.27 0.53 7.86
N LEU A 92 -15.89 1.60 8.37
CA LEU A 92 -15.20 2.89 8.52
C LEU A 92 -14.13 2.86 9.61
N ALA A 93 -14.24 1.95 10.60
CA ALA A 93 -13.28 1.88 11.70
C ALA A 93 -11.86 1.55 11.23
N ASP A 94 -11.72 0.83 10.13
CA ASP A 94 -10.43 0.43 9.57
C ASP A 94 -9.86 1.46 8.57
N THR A 95 -10.67 2.41 8.10
CA THR A 95 -10.27 3.45 7.12
C THR A 95 -8.99 4.19 7.49
N PRO A 96 -8.75 4.62 8.75
CA PRO A 96 -7.53 5.36 9.09
C PRO A 96 -6.24 4.62 8.75
N ARG A 97 -6.24 3.29 8.87
CA ARG A 97 -5.07 2.46 8.54
C ARG A 97 -4.80 2.45 7.04
N PHE A 98 -5.83 2.30 6.22
CA PHE A 98 -5.69 2.32 4.76
C PHE A 98 -5.23 3.68 4.28
N ILE A 99 -5.79 4.77 4.82
CA ILE A 99 -5.33 6.12 4.51
C ILE A 99 -3.86 6.31 4.89
N ALA A 100 -3.43 5.80 6.06
CA ALA A 100 -2.02 5.84 6.46
C ALA A 100 -1.10 5.12 5.47
N TYR A 101 -1.47 3.92 4.99
CA TYR A 101 -0.70 3.22 3.97
C TYR A 101 -0.65 3.97 2.64
N ILE A 102 -1.80 4.45 2.15
CA ILE A 102 -1.89 5.20 0.89
C ILE A 102 -1.01 6.45 0.99
N ARG A 103 -1.09 7.20 2.10
CA ARG A 103 -0.30 8.40 2.35
C ARG A 103 1.20 8.09 2.45
N ALA A 104 1.59 7.03 3.15
CA ALA A 104 2.99 6.61 3.29
C ALA A 104 3.63 6.29 1.94
N THR A 105 2.94 5.50 1.10
CA THR A 105 3.41 5.20 -0.26
C THR A 105 3.42 6.45 -1.13
N ALA A 106 2.36 7.26 -1.11
CA ALA A 106 2.28 8.48 -1.93
C ALA A 106 3.36 9.52 -1.54
N GLY A 107 3.75 9.58 -0.27
CA GLY A 107 4.83 10.42 0.23
C GLY A 107 6.24 10.01 -0.18
N ARG A 108 6.43 8.76 -0.62
CA ARG A 108 7.74 8.21 -0.99
C ARG A 108 8.09 8.42 -2.46
N TYR A 109 7.09 8.46 -3.34
CA TYR A 109 7.29 8.50 -4.79
C TYR A 109 6.82 9.83 -5.37
N THR A 110 7.71 10.56 -6.03
CA THR A 110 7.40 11.87 -6.63
C THR A 110 6.27 11.79 -7.66
N GLN A 111 6.15 10.66 -8.36
CA GLN A 111 5.07 10.38 -9.31
C GLN A 111 3.68 10.38 -8.64
N LEU A 112 3.62 10.15 -7.33
CA LEU A 112 2.38 10.08 -6.55
C LEU A 112 2.06 11.38 -5.80
N THR A 113 2.85 12.45 -6.00
CA THR A 113 2.61 13.77 -5.38
C THR A 113 1.17 14.28 -5.56
N PRO A 114 0.53 14.15 -6.75
CA PRO A 114 -0.86 14.59 -6.89
C PRO A 114 -1.83 13.84 -5.97
N LEU A 115 -1.61 12.53 -5.77
CA LEU A 115 -2.42 11.72 -4.87
C LEU A 115 -2.19 12.10 -3.40
N LEU A 116 -0.93 12.34 -3.01
CA LEU A 116 -0.60 12.80 -1.67
C LEU A 116 -1.33 14.09 -1.32
N ARG A 117 -1.32 15.07 -2.23
CA ARG A 117 -2.02 16.36 -2.04
C ARG A 117 -3.53 16.17 -1.86
N ALA A 118 -4.15 15.33 -2.68
CA ALA A 118 -5.57 15.02 -2.56
C ALA A 118 -5.91 14.39 -1.20
N ILE A 119 -5.06 13.51 -0.68
CA ILE A 119 -5.25 12.90 0.64
C ILE A 119 -5.09 13.94 1.76
N ASP A 120 -4.05 14.79 1.69
CA ASP A 120 -3.83 15.83 2.71
C ASP A 120 -4.96 16.88 2.72
N GLU A 121 -5.56 17.18 1.57
CA GLU A 121 -6.77 18.01 1.47
C GLU A 121 -7.98 17.36 2.14
N ILE A 122 -8.18 16.05 1.94
CA ILE A 122 -9.29 15.29 2.54
C ILE A 122 -9.14 15.17 4.06
N GLU A 123 -7.91 14.90 4.55
CA GLU A 123 -7.62 14.73 5.98
C GLU A 123 -7.45 16.06 6.72
N GLY A 124 -7.40 17.19 6.00
CA GLY A 124 -7.16 18.51 6.60
C GLY A 124 -5.74 18.69 7.15
N THR A 125 -4.77 17.89 6.70
CA THR A 125 -3.37 17.87 7.18
C THR A 125 -2.43 18.79 6.40
N GLN A 126 -2.96 19.81 5.71
CA GLN A 126 -2.14 20.78 4.98
C GLN A 126 -1.12 21.43 5.93
N ALA A 127 0.18 21.23 5.65
CA ALA A 127 1.24 21.89 6.37
C ALA A 127 1.07 23.41 6.24
N GLN A 128 1.05 24.13 7.37
CA GLN A 128 1.14 25.59 7.37
C GLN A 128 2.44 25.97 6.65
N VAL A 129 2.33 26.48 5.43
CA VAL A 129 3.46 27.05 4.70
C VAL A 129 3.78 28.40 5.34
N GLY A 130 4.50 28.37 6.45
CA GLY A 130 5.01 29.57 7.11
C GLY A 130 6.16 30.13 6.28
N PHE A 131 5.88 31.05 5.36
CA PHE A 131 6.92 31.87 4.75
C PHE A 131 7.47 32.83 5.81
N ALA A 132 8.58 32.46 6.46
CA ALA A 132 9.37 33.40 7.24
C ALA A 132 10.08 34.36 6.28
N TYR A 133 9.42 35.47 5.92
CA TYR A 133 10.13 36.61 5.36
C TYR A 133 11.03 37.18 6.46
N GLY A 134 12.32 36.84 6.40
CA GLY A 134 13.33 37.47 7.22
C GLY A 134 13.28 38.99 6.99
N ARG A 135 13.01 39.75 8.05
CA ARG A 135 13.22 41.20 8.03
C ARG A 135 14.73 41.44 8.00
N VAL A 136 15.21 42.00 6.91
CA VAL A 136 16.49 42.74 6.87
C VAL A 136 16.28 44.09 7.53
#